data_AF-A0A4U9D2L3-F1
#
_entry.id   AF-A0A4U9D2L3-F1
#
_cell.length_a   1.000
_cell.length_b   1.000
_cell.length_c   1.000
_cell.angle_alpha   90.00
_cell.angle_beta   90.00
_cell.angle_gamma   90.00
#
_symmetry.space_group_name_H-M   'P 1'
#
loop_
_entity.id
_entity.type
_entity.pdbx_description
1 polymer ?
#
loop_
_entity_poly.entity_id
_entity_poly.type
_entity_poly.pdbx_seq_one_letter_code
_entity_poly.pdbx_strand_id
1 'polypeptide(L)' 'MSSNYNSRPLLPEVLFDNGSARLIRRRQTIQELLVLEQI' A
#
# COMPACT_ATOMS: atom_id res chain seq x y z
N MET A 1 6.86 9.81 -5.26
CA MET A 1 5.57 9.39 -5.86
C MET A 1 5.59 7.88 -6.01
N SER A 2 4.75 7.14 -5.28
CA SER A 2 4.65 5.68 -5.41
C SER A 2 3.71 5.31 -6.55
N SER A 3 3.94 4.18 -7.21
CA SER A 3 3.10 3.67 -8.29
C SER A 3 3.05 2.15 -8.26
N ASN A 4 2.10 1.57 -8.98
CA ASN A 4 1.99 0.13 -9.18
C ASN A 4 2.77 -0.39 -10.40
N TYR A 5 3.76 0.38 -10.88
CA TYR A 5 4.62 -0.05 -11.99
C TYR A 5 5.30 -1.39 -11.68
N ASN A 6 5.43 -2.25 -12.69
CA ASN A 6 5.83 -3.65 -12.56
C ASN A 6 4.94 -4.48 -11.62
N SER A 7 3.64 -4.14 -11.56
CA SER A 7 2.63 -4.83 -10.75
C SER A 7 3.03 -4.96 -9.27
N ARG A 8 3.75 -3.96 -8.76
CA ARG A 8 4.21 -3.92 -7.36
C ARG A 8 3.11 -3.31 -6.47
N PRO A 9 2.67 -3.98 -5.41
CA PRO A 9 1.74 -3.39 -4.46
C PRO A 9 2.37 -2.20 -3.72
N LEU A 10 1.53 -1.24 -3.35
CA LEU A 10 1.96 -0.12 -2.51
C LEU A 10 2.47 -0.60 -1.15
N LEU A 11 3.58 0.00 -0.71
CA LEU A 11 4.22 -0.31 0.57
C LEU A 11 3.39 0.25 1.75
N PRO A 12 3.49 -0.37 2.94
CA PRO A 12 2.94 0.22 4.15
C PRO A 12 3.66 1.52 4.52
N GLU A 13 2.96 2.42 5.21
CA GLU A 13 3.52 3.65 5.78
C GLU A 13 3.22 3.71 7.27
N VAL A 14 4.22 4.14 8.05
CA VAL A 14 4.18 4.22 9.50
C VAL A 14 4.40 5.67 9.92
N LEU A 15 3.54 6.16 10.80
CA LEU A 15 3.70 7.44 11.49
C LEU A 15 4.32 7.20 12.85
N PHE A 16 5.35 7.97 13.18
CA PHE A 16 5.82 8.10 14.56
C PHE A 16 5.12 9.29 15.20
N ASP A 17 4.45 9.06 16.33
CA ASP A 17 3.78 10.08 17.12
C ASP A 17 4.06 9.84 18.61
N ASN A 18 4.60 10.85 19.30
CA ASN A 18 5.02 10.77 20.72
C ASN A 18 5.80 9.49 21.08
N GLY A 19 6.76 9.09 20.23
CA GLY A 19 7.58 7.89 20.43
C GLY A 19 6.88 6.56 20.12
N SER A 20 5.62 6.59 19.69
CA SER A 20 4.86 5.41 19.29
C SER A 20 4.77 5.30 17.77
N ALA A 21 5.01 4.10 17.23
CA ALA A 21 4.85 3.81 15.81
C ALA A 21 3.41 3.36 15.53
N ARG A 22 2.73 4.00 14.57
CA ARG A 22 1.38 3.67 14.13
C ARG A 22 1.36 3.42 12.63
N LEU A 23 0.80 2.29 12.20
CA LEU A 23 0.54 2.03 10.79
C LEU A 23 -0.56 2.96 10.28
N ILE A 24 -0.25 3.81 9.29
CA ILE A 24 -1.20 4.77 8.70
C ILE A 24 -1.63 4.39 7.28
N ARG A 25 -0.82 3.60 6.58
CA ARG A 25 -1.20 2.96 5.32
C ARG A 25 -0.80 1.49 5.39
N ARG A 26 -1.76 0.59 5.21
CA ARG A 26 -1.46 -0.84 5.08
C ARG A 26 -0.81 -1.14 3.73
N ARG A 27 -0.11 -2.27 3.65
CA ARG A 27 0.33 -2.81 2.37
C ARG A 27 -0.89 -3.17 1.52
N GLN A 28 -0.83 -2.83 0.23
CA GLN A 28 -1.83 -3.26 -0.74
C GLN A 28 -1.67 -4.75 -1.06
N THR A 29 -2.77 -5.45 -1.35
CA THR A 29 -2.74 -6.85 -1.83
C THR A 29 -2.64 -6.89 -3.36
N ILE A 30 -2.28 -8.04 -3.93
CA ILE A 30 -2.29 -8.22 -5.40
C ILE A 30 -3.73 -8.18 -5.93
N GLN A 31 -4.68 -8.74 -5.19
CA GLN A 31 -6.10 -8.78 -5.55
C GLN A 31 -6.66 -7.37 -5.71
N GLU A 32 -6.25 -6.42 -4.86
CA GLU A 32 -6.63 -5.01 -4.97
C GLU A 32 -6.07 -4.32 -6.21
N LEU A 33 -4.99 -4.83 -6.79
CA LEU A 33 -4.51 -4.33 -8.09
C LEU A 33 -5.43 -4.77 -9.23
N LEU A 34 -5.97 -5.99 -9.13
CA LEU A 34 -6.70 -6.64 -10.22
C LEU A 34 -8.20 -6.35 -10.18
N VAL A 35 -8.72 -5.79 -9.08
CA VAL A 35 -10.17 -5.66 -8.84
C VAL A 35 -10.90 -4.80 -9.88
N LEU A 36 -10.18 -3.93 -10.60
CA LEU A 36 -10.75 -3.02 -11.61
C LEU A 36 -10.57 -3.53 -13.04
N GLU A 37 -9.85 -4.63 -13.25
CA GLU A 37 -9.63 -5.21 -14.58
C GLU A 37 -10.86 -6.03 -15.02
N GLN A 38 -11.20 -5.97 -16.31
CA GLN A 38 -12.21 -6.82 -16.94
C GLN A 38 -11.50 -7.86 -17.81
N ILE A 39 -12.07 -9.07 -17.86
CA ILE A 39 -11.59 -10.18 -18.69
C ILE A 39 -12.22 -10.09 -20.08
#